data_AF-A0A660VID0-F1
#
_entry.id   AF-A0A660VID0-F1
#
_cell.length_a   1.000
_cell.length_b   1.000
_cell.length_c   1.000
_cell.angle_alpha   90.00
_cell.angle_beta   90.00
_cell.angle_gamma   90.00
#
_symmetry.space_group_name_H-M   'P 1'
#
loop_
_entity.id
_entity.type
_entity.pdbx_description
1 polymer ?
#
loop_
_entity_poly.entity_id
_entity_poly.type
_entity_poly.pdbx_seq_one_letter_code
_entity_poly.pdbx_strand_id
1 'polypeptide(L)'
;MRNGALLFCLLVGCVVNQTTTEKEQTLASGKWRPFVTREQFMRRYPGLPLKYMSKMRKVEEVVKEGESLEDDYQECDAEERHRKRKLLDTAVRTYMRAMNEGKKVYEETGCDAVMMFLSRTVVAALKRLLVEYEKWRRIPTQ
;
A
#
# COMPACT_ATOMS: atom_id res chain seq x y z
N MET A 1 -37.58 51.23 -33.00
CA MET A 1 -37.19 50.02 -33.74
C MET A 1 -36.14 49.26 -32.94
N ARG A 2 -36.41 47.97 -32.65
CA ARG A 2 -35.50 46.82 -32.34
C ARG A 2 -34.29 47.09 -31.42
N ASN A 3 -34.27 46.60 -30.17
CA ASN A 3 -34.01 45.22 -29.68
C ASN A 3 -32.53 44.93 -29.39
N GLY A 4 -32.26 44.36 -28.20
CA GLY A 4 -31.06 43.59 -27.87
C GLY A 4 -30.30 44.14 -26.65
N ALA A 5 -30.77 43.95 -25.42
CA ALA A 5 -30.65 42.74 -24.59
C ALA A 5 -29.26 42.52 -23.96
N LEU A 6 -29.27 42.55 -22.62
CA LEU A 6 -28.50 41.72 -21.67
C LEU A 6 -26.99 41.96 -21.51
N LEU A 7 -26.59 42.30 -20.28
CA LEU A 7 -25.78 41.37 -19.48
C LEU A 7 -25.81 41.73 -17.98
N PHE A 8 -26.75 41.08 -17.29
CA PHE A 8 -26.74 40.81 -15.86
C PHE A 8 -25.94 39.50 -15.68
N CYS A 9 -24.80 39.53 -14.99
CA CYS A 9 -24.16 38.34 -14.41
C CYS A 9 -23.56 38.77 -13.06
N LEU A 10 -24.36 38.76 -11.98
CA LEU A 10 -24.36 37.68 -10.99
C LEU A 10 -22.95 37.30 -10.51
N LEU A 11 -22.47 38.08 -9.55
CA LEU A 11 -21.48 37.66 -8.55
C LEU A 11 -22.09 36.58 -7.64
N VAL A 12 -22.18 35.35 -8.14
CA VAL A 12 -22.32 34.15 -7.31
C VAL A 12 -21.45 33.07 -7.95
N GLY A 13 -20.15 33.18 -7.72
CA GLY A 13 -19.14 32.24 -8.20
C GLY A 13 -18.40 31.61 -7.02
N CYS A 14 -18.89 30.44 -6.62
CA CYS A 14 -18.11 29.36 -6.01
C CYS A 14 -17.42 29.62 -4.64
N VAL A 15 -18.22 29.69 -3.57
CA VAL A 15 -17.78 29.19 -2.25
C VAL A 15 -18.03 27.68 -2.18
N VAL A 16 -17.44 26.90 -3.08
CA VAL A 16 -17.28 25.44 -2.95
C VAL A 16 -16.08 25.03 -3.80
N ASN A 17 -14.85 25.28 -3.33
CA ASN A 17 -13.69 24.54 -3.86
C ASN A 17 -12.41 24.57 -3.00
N GLN A 18 -12.53 24.76 -1.69
CA GLN A 18 -11.36 24.82 -0.80
C GLN A 18 -11.23 23.66 0.21
N THR A 19 -12.00 22.58 0.06
CA THR A 19 -11.92 21.43 1.00
C THR A 19 -11.38 20.14 0.39
N THR A 20 -11.08 20.11 -0.90
CA THR A 20 -10.56 18.90 -1.58
C THR A 20 -9.05 18.76 -1.47
N THR A 21 -8.30 19.88 -1.48
CA THR A 21 -6.83 19.86 -1.51
C THR A 21 -6.18 19.48 -0.17
N GLU A 22 -6.75 19.85 0.98
CA GLU A 22 -6.18 19.50 2.29
C GLU A 22 -6.36 18.02 2.67
N LYS A 23 -7.45 17.38 2.22
CA LYS A 23 -7.69 15.95 2.47
C LYS A 23 -6.78 15.04 1.64
N GLU A 24 -6.38 15.45 0.44
CA GLU A 24 -5.45 14.68 -0.39
C GLU A 24 -3.99 14.84 0.08
N GLN A 25 -3.60 16.02 0.57
CA GLN A 25 -2.23 16.26 1.05
C GLN A 25 -1.94 15.61 2.41
N THR A 26 -2.92 15.49 3.31
CA THR A 26 -2.75 14.74 4.58
C THR A 26 -2.67 13.22 4.41
N LEU A 27 -3.10 12.69 3.27
CA LEU A 27 -2.93 11.27 2.90
C LEU A 27 -1.57 10.98 2.27
N ALA A 28 -0.89 11.98 1.70
CA ALA A 28 0.42 11.83 1.08
C ALA A 28 1.58 11.72 2.10
N SER A 29 1.39 12.18 3.34
CA SER A 29 2.35 12.05 4.44
C SER A 29 1.98 10.97 5.47
N GLY A 30 0.87 10.26 5.25
CA GLY A 30 0.38 9.24 6.17
C GLY A 30 1.13 7.93 6.00
N LYS A 31 1.77 7.43 7.06
CA LYS A 31 2.31 6.06 7.14
C LYS A 31 1.23 5.10 6.60
N TRP A 32 1.55 4.30 5.59
CA TRP A 32 0.60 3.38 4.96
C TRP A 32 -0.03 2.45 6.01
N ARG A 33 -1.34 2.18 5.89
CA ARG A 33 -2.09 1.31 6.80
C ARG A 33 -3.11 0.46 6.06
N PRO A 34 -3.40 -0.75 6.58
CA PRO A 34 -4.49 -1.58 6.11
C PRO A 34 -5.82 -0.83 6.07
N PHE A 35 -6.65 -1.06 5.06
CA PHE A 35 -8.01 -0.52 5.05
C PHE A 35 -8.88 -1.19 6.11
N VAL A 36 -9.78 -0.40 6.69
CA VAL A 36 -10.72 -0.84 7.74
C VAL A 36 -12.17 -0.75 7.25
N THR A 37 -12.49 0.25 6.42
CA THR A 37 -13.87 0.48 5.97
C THR A 37 -14.10 0.02 4.54
N ARG A 38 -15.38 -0.12 4.17
CA ARG A 38 -15.80 -0.45 2.81
C ARG A 38 -15.39 0.64 1.81
N GLU A 39 -15.51 1.89 2.21
CA GLU A 39 -15.18 3.06 1.39
C GLU A 39 -13.68 3.10 1.08
N GLN A 40 -12.85 2.80 2.07
CA GLN A 40 -11.40 2.67 1.87
C GLN A 40 -11.05 1.54 0.91
N PHE A 41 -11.72 0.38 1.05
CA PHE A 41 -11.56 -0.75 0.13
C PHE A 41 -11.91 -0.36 -1.31
N MET A 42 -13.09 0.25 -1.53
CA MET A 42 -13.53 0.63 -2.88
C MET A 42 -12.63 1.70 -3.51
N ARG A 43 -12.08 2.62 -2.71
CA ARG A 43 -11.11 3.62 -3.20
C ARG A 43 -9.77 3.00 -3.57
N ARG A 44 -9.30 2.02 -2.77
CA ARG A 44 -7.99 1.38 -2.98
C ARG A 44 -8.01 0.33 -4.09
N TYR A 45 -9.12 -0.39 -4.23
CA TYR A 45 -9.33 -1.44 -5.21
C TYR A 45 -10.55 -1.15 -6.09
N PRO A 46 -10.50 -0.08 -6.91
CA PRO A 46 -11.60 0.25 -7.81
C PRO A 46 -11.87 -0.92 -8.76
N GLY A 47 -13.14 -1.31 -8.87
CA GLY A 47 -13.58 -2.43 -9.72
C GLY A 47 -13.47 -3.82 -9.07
N LEU A 48 -12.86 -3.95 -7.88
CA LEU A 48 -12.79 -5.23 -7.20
C LEU A 48 -14.13 -5.54 -6.47
N PRO A 49 -14.77 -6.70 -6.72
CA PRO A 49 -16.05 -7.02 -6.07
C PRO A 49 -15.92 -7.11 -4.55
N LEU A 50 -16.94 -6.62 -3.82
CA LEU A 50 -16.93 -6.55 -2.35
C LEU A 50 -16.73 -7.89 -1.64
N LYS A 51 -17.07 -9.02 -2.29
CA LYS A 51 -16.78 -10.37 -1.76
C LYS A 51 -15.28 -10.60 -1.51
N TYR A 52 -14.40 -9.85 -2.18
CA TYR A 52 -12.95 -9.90 -2.00
C TYR A 52 -12.43 -8.99 -0.89
N MET A 53 -13.27 -8.17 -0.26
CA MET A 53 -12.86 -7.23 0.80
C MET A 53 -12.17 -7.94 1.97
N SER A 54 -12.69 -9.08 2.42
CA SER A 54 -12.02 -9.86 3.49
C SER A 54 -10.68 -10.46 3.02
N LYS A 55 -10.62 -10.98 1.79
CA LYS A 55 -9.38 -11.53 1.22
C LYS A 55 -8.30 -10.44 1.13
N MET A 56 -8.61 -9.28 0.55
CA MET A 56 -7.64 -8.20 0.43
C MET A 56 -7.26 -7.58 1.77
N ARG A 57 -8.15 -7.59 2.78
CA ARG A 57 -7.78 -7.13 4.12
C ARG A 57 -6.69 -8.02 4.70
N LYS A 58 -6.84 -9.34 4.60
CA LYS A 58 -5.82 -10.29 5.06
C LYS A 58 -4.50 -10.09 4.32
N VAL A 59 -4.53 -9.81 3.02
CA VAL A 59 -3.32 -9.48 2.27
C VAL A 59 -2.64 -8.23 2.86
N GLU A 60 -3.37 -7.14 3.09
CA GLU A 60 -2.80 -5.92 3.67
C GLU A 60 -2.30 -6.12 5.12
N GLU A 61 -2.99 -6.92 5.93
CA GLU A 61 -2.55 -7.28 7.28
C GLU A 61 -1.22 -8.06 7.25
N VAL A 62 -1.06 -8.99 6.31
CA VAL A 62 0.21 -9.70 6.11
C VAL A 62 1.32 -8.76 5.64
N VAL A 63 1.02 -7.79 4.77
CA VAL A 63 1.99 -6.75 4.39
C VAL A 63 2.41 -5.94 5.60
N LYS A 64 1.47 -5.58 6.48
CA LYS A 64 1.76 -4.85 7.72
C LYS A 64 2.61 -5.65 8.69
N GLU A 65 2.38 -6.96 8.81
CA GLU A 65 3.24 -7.87 9.58
C GLU A 65 4.67 -7.88 9.02
N GLY A 66 4.81 -7.94 7.68
CA GLY A 66 6.10 -7.86 7.01
C GLY A 66 6.84 -6.55 7.31
N GLU A 67 6.13 -5.42 7.33
CA GLU A 67 6.71 -4.12 7.70
C GLU A 67 7.21 -4.11 9.15
N SER A 68 6.44 -4.65 10.09
CA SER A 68 6.88 -4.74 11.49
C SER A 68 8.13 -5.61 11.64
N LEU A 69 8.24 -6.71 10.90
CA LEU A 69 9.44 -7.55 10.90
C LEU A 69 10.65 -6.87 10.24
N GLU A 70 10.42 -6.04 9.22
CA GLU A 70 11.46 -5.20 8.61
C GLU A 70 11.94 -4.13 9.61
N ASP A 71 11.03 -3.47 10.34
CA ASP A 71 11.35 -2.52 11.40
C ASP A 71 12.18 -3.21 12.51
N ASP A 72 11.74 -4.37 13.02
CA ASP A 72 12.47 -5.17 14.01
C ASP A 72 13.86 -5.59 13.51
N TYR A 73 13.98 -5.96 12.22
CA TYR A 73 15.27 -6.29 11.60
C TYR A 73 16.22 -5.09 11.59
N GLN A 74 15.71 -3.89 11.28
CA GLN A 74 16.50 -2.67 11.24
C GLN A 74 17.00 -2.27 12.63
N GLU A 75 16.17 -2.41 13.65
CA GLU A 75 16.49 -2.09 15.05
C GLU A 75 17.36 -3.15 15.73
N CYS A 76 17.35 -4.40 15.26
CA CYS A 76 18.14 -5.49 15.84
C CYS A 76 19.65 -5.25 15.71
N ASP A 77 20.38 -5.45 16.81
CA ASP A 77 21.83 -5.28 16.86
C ASP A 77 22.54 -6.20 15.83
N ALA A 78 23.58 -5.66 15.19
CA ALA A 78 24.42 -6.41 14.26
C ALA A 78 25.20 -7.56 14.95
N GLU A 79 25.44 -7.46 16.26
CA GLU A 79 26.06 -8.51 17.06
C GLU A 79 25.13 -9.72 17.22
N GLU A 80 23.81 -9.53 17.23
CA GLU A 80 22.79 -10.58 17.30
C GLU A 80 22.54 -11.26 15.93
N ARG A 81 23.60 -11.67 15.24
CA ARG A 81 23.55 -12.17 13.84
C ARG A 81 22.48 -13.21 13.58
N HIS A 82 22.32 -14.19 14.47
CA HIS A 82 21.32 -15.25 14.30
C HIS A 82 19.90 -14.69 14.30
N ARG A 83 19.58 -13.82 15.28
CA ARG A 83 18.28 -13.18 15.39
C ARG A 83 18.01 -12.27 14.20
N LYS A 84 19.00 -11.45 13.81
CA LYS A 84 18.89 -10.54 12.66
C LYS A 84 18.64 -11.29 11.34
N ARG A 85 19.34 -12.41 11.10
CA ARG A 85 19.07 -13.28 9.93
C ARG A 85 17.67 -13.91 9.99
N LYS A 86 17.23 -14.37 11.16
CA LYS A 86 15.89 -14.96 11.33
C LYS A 86 14.79 -13.94 11.05
N LEU A 87 14.92 -12.70 11.54
CA LEU A 87 13.98 -11.61 11.26
C LEU A 87 13.91 -11.34 9.74
N LEU A 88 15.06 -11.24 9.07
CA LEU A 88 15.12 -11.01 7.63
C LEU A 88 14.46 -12.13 6.82
N ASP A 89 14.77 -13.41 7.13
CA ASP A 89 14.14 -14.56 6.45
C ASP A 89 12.62 -14.58 6.68
N THR A 90 12.18 -14.27 7.90
CA THR A 90 10.76 -14.21 8.24
C THR A 90 10.07 -13.08 7.49
N ALA A 91 10.64 -11.88 7.45
CA ALA A 91 10.10 -10.73 6.71
C ALA A 91 9.93 -11.06 5.21
N VAL A 92 10.96 -11.65 4.58
CA VAL A 92 10.91 -12.05 3.17
C VAL A 92 9.78 -13.06 2.92
N ARG A 93 9.67 -14.11 3.74
CA ARG A 93 8.59 -15.11 3.62
C ARG A 93 7.21 -14.50 3.80
N THR A 94 7.06 -13.57 4.74
CA THR A 94 5.80 -12.87 5.01
C THR A 94 5.38 -12.03 3.79
N TYR A 95 6.30 -11.28 3.18
CA TYR A 95 6.00 -10.55 1.95
C TYR A 95 5.71 -11.48 0.76
N MET A 96 6.43 -12.59 0.60
CA MET A 96 6.12 -13.58 -0.43
C MET A 96 4.71 -14.18 -0.25
N ARG A 97 4.28 -14.42 0.99
CA ARG A 97 2.91 -14.85 1.29
C ARG A 97 1.88 -13.81 0.84
N ALA A 98 2.09 -12.53 1.17
CA ALA A 98 1.22 -11.44 0.69
C ALA A 98 1.18 -11.37 -0.84
N MET A 99 2.33 -11.49 -1.51
CA MET A 99 2.42 -11.50 -2.97
C MET A 99 1.59 -12.62 -3.58
N ASN A 100 1.75 -13.85 -3.07
CA ASN A 100 1.05 -15.02 -3.59
C ASN A 100 -0.47 -14.90 -3.40
N GLU A 101 -0.92 -14.51 -2.21
CA GLU A 101 -2.35 -14.37 -1.93
C GLU A 101 -3.00 -13.22 -2.72
N GLY A 102 -2.31 -12.07 -2.85
CA GLY A 102 -2.80 -10.99 -3.70
C GLY A 102 -2.81 -11.37 -5.18
N LYS A 103 -1.80 -12.11 -5.66
CA LYS A 103 -1.75 -12.56 -7.05
C LYS A 103 -2.90 -13.50 -7.39
N LYS A 104 -3.29 -14.41 -6.49
CA LYS A 104 -4.50 -15.23 -6.66
C LYS A 104 -5.75 -14.37 -6.84
N VAL A 105 -5.91 -13.30 -6.05
CA VAL A 105 -7.03 -12.38 -6.22
C VAL A 105 -6.99 -11.71 -7.59
N TYR A 106 -5.82 -11.28 -8.07
CA TYR A 106 -5.69 -10.75 -9.42
C TYR A 106 -6.05 -11.78 -10.50
N GLU A 107 -5.51 -13.00 -10.40
CA GLU A 107 -5.78 -14.08 -11.36
C GLU A 107 -7.28 -14.45 -11.40
N GLU A 108 -7.98 -14.39 -10.26
CA GLU A 108 -9.43 -14.62 -10.18
C GLU A 108 -10.28 -13.47 -10.73
N THR A 109 -9.78 -12.22 -10.73
CA THR A 109 -10.63 -11.03 -10.94
C THR A 109 -10.21 -10.13 -12.09
N GLY A 110 -8.98 -10.25 -12.57
CA GLY A 110 -8.38 -9.30 -13.52
C GLY A 110 -8.25 -7.87 -12.99
N CYS A 111 -8.37 -7.64 -11.68
CA CYS A 111 -8.38 -6.29 -11.13
C CYS A 111 -6.98 -5.71 -10.99
N ASP A 112 -6.59 -4.81 -11.91
CA ASP A 112 -5.26 -4.18 -11.94
C ASP A 112 -4.92 -3.40 -10.66
N ALA A 113 -5.90 -2.89 -9.92
CA ALA A 113 -5.65 -2.23 -8.65
C ALA A 113 -4.96 -3.13 -7.62
N VAL A 114 -5.24 -4.44 -7.66
CA VAL A 114 -4.55 -5.44 -6.83
C VAL A 114 -3.07 -5.52 -7.22
N MET A 115 -2.77 -5.61 -8.52
CA MET A 115 -1.39 -5.66 -9.00
C MET A 115 -0.63 -4.36 -8.75
N MET A 116 -1.28 -3.21 -8.90
CA MET A 116 -0.70 -1.92 -8.56
C MET A 116 -0.33 -1.84 -7.08
N PHE A 117 -1.21 -2.31 -6.19
CA PHE A 117 -0.91 -2.41 -4.76
C PHE A 117 0.31 -3.30 -4.52
N LEU A 118 0.28 -4.56 -4.99
CA LEU A 118 1.35 -5.53 -4.79
C LEU A 118 2.70 -5.03 -5.32
N SER A 119 2.71 -4.41 -6.50
CA SER A 119 3.93 -3.87 -7.10
C SER A 119 4.51 -2.71 -6.27
N ARG A 120 3.65 -1.82 -5.75
CA ARG A 120 4.09 -0.63 -5.02
C ARG A 120 4.52 -0.93 -3.59
N THR A 121 3.90 -1.90 -2.94
CA THR A 121 4.16 -2.23 -1.54
C THR A 121 5.07 -3.46 -1.42
N VAL A 122 4.57 -4.62 -1.85
CA VAL A 122 5.19 -5.93 -1.63
C VAL A 122 6.47 -6.10 -2.44
N VAL A 123 6.40 -5.86 -3.75
CA VAL A 123 7.58 -6.02 -4.64
C VAL A 123 8.66 -5.01 -4.28
N ALA A 124 8.28 -3.77 -3.94
CA ALA A 124 9.22 -2.76 -3.48
C ALA A 124 9.96 -3.18 -2.20
N ALA A 125 9.23 -3.73 -1.22
CA ALA A 125 9.84 -4.26 0.01
C ALA A 125 10.74 -5.46 -0.26
N LEU A 126 10.28 -6.45 -1.03
CA LEU A 126 11.07 -7.63 -1.39
C LEU A 126 12.37 -7.27 -2.11
N LYS A 127 12.35 -6.29 -3.03
CA LYS A 127 13.57 -5.82 -3.71
C LYS A 127 14.60 -5.29 -2.72
N ARG A 128 14.19 -4.53 -1.70
CA ARG A 128 15.10 -4.04 -0.65
C ARG A 128 15.63 -5.19 0.21
N LEU A 129 14.74 -6.06 0.70
CA LEU A 129 15.11 -7.15 1.61
C LEU A 129 15.99 -8.21 0.95
N LEU A 130 15.79 -8.51 -0.34
CA LEU A 130 16.62 -9.50 -1.05
C LEU A 130 18.07 -9.05 -1.21
N VAL A 131 18.31 -7.74 -1.38
CA VAL A 131 19.67 -7.19 -1.38
C VAL A 131 20.35 -7.42 -0.03
N GLU A 132 19.63 -7.20 1.06
CA GLU A 132 20.12 -7.51 2.41
C GLU A 132 20.33 -9.02 2.61
N TYR A 133 19.41 -9.84 2.11
CA TYR A 133 19.47 -11.28 2.23
C TYR A 133 20.74 -11.86 1.57
N GLU A 134 21.09 -11.36 0.38
CA GLU A 134 22.31 -11.74 -0.31
C GLU A 134 23.57 -11.34 0.46
N LYS A 135 23.59 -10.16 1.10
CA LYS A 135 24.70 -9.74 1.97
C LYS A 135 24.88 -10.73 3.12
N TRP A 136 23.80 -11.06 3.82
CA TRP A 136 23.84 -11.98 4.95
C TRP A 136 24.22 -13.41 4.56
N ARG A 137 23.82 -13.89 3.37
CA ARG A 137 24.17 -15.23 2.88
C ARG A 137 25.69 -15.42 2.70
N ARG A 138 26.42 -14.35 2.38
CA ARG A 138 27.88 -14.39 2.19
C ARG A 138 28.68 -14.41 3.49
N ILE A 139 28.04 -14.14 4.63
CA ILE A 139 28.68 -14.15 5.95
C ILE A 139 28.63 -15.58 6.51
N PRO A 140 29.79 -16.24 6.76
CA PRO A 140 29.83 -17.57 7.36
C PRO A 140 29.14 -17.56 8.71
N THR A 141 28.24 -18.51 8.94
CA THR A 141 27.75 -18.84 10.28
C THR A 141 28.84 -19.60 11.00
N GLN A 142 29.42 -18.99 12.04
CA GLN A 142 30.21 -19.70 13.05
C GLN A 142 29.27 -20.44 14.00
#